data_AF-A0A1F8JIS4-F1
#
_entry.id   AF-A0A1F8JIS4-F1
#
_cell.length_a   1.000
_cell.length_b   1.000
_cell.length_c   1.000
_cell.angle_alpha   90.00
_cell.angle_beta   90.00
_cell.angle_gamma   90.00
#
_symmetry.space_group_name_H-M   'P 1'
#
loop_
_entity.id
_entity.type
_entity.pdbx_description
1 polymer ?
#
loop_
_entity_poly.entity_id
_entity_poly.type
_entity_poly.pdbx_seq_one_letter_code
_entity_poly.pdbx_strand_id
1 'polypeptide(L)'
;MKKSKTYLIITSSGGGGHLQAANAIEQEILSREQDIKIIKKDFLMDWVGFPFGNFSSSAWKFAQIYQFIYFQKIFAKLQRYAEIIFSPFVFIKLLKLLCKEEISFIYDTQCLTTRAIVLAIKIYNTKKNKDLKIQKIITDLPIKTSSHFFRSIKKLSD
;
A
#
# COMPACT_ATOMS: atom_id res chain seq x y z
N MET A 1 13.93 6.53 -28.73
CA MET A 1 13.58 7.24 -27.47
C MET A 1 13.40 6.21 -26.37
N LYS A 2 14.06 6.36 -25.21
CA LYS A 2 13.74 5.53 -24.04
C LYS A 2 12.31 5.83 -23.62
N LYS A 3 11.49 4.80 -23.42
CA LYS A 3 10.10 4.96 -22.95
C LYS A 3 10.14 5.55 -21.54
N SER A 4 9.38 6.62 -21.29
CA SER A 4 9.27 7.23 -19.96
C SER A 4 8.85 6.17 -18.93
N LYS A 5 9.61 6.05 -17.85
CA LYS A 5 9.36 5.06 -16.80
C LYS A 5 8.17 5.51 -15.95
N THR A 6 7.28 4.57 -15.63
CA THR A 6 6.15 4.83 -14.73
C THR A 6 6.35 4.12 -13.40
N TYR A 7 6.35 4.90 -12.32
CA TYR A 7 6.45 4.44 -10.94
C TYR A 7 5.07 4.43 -10.29
N LEU A 8 4.72 3.34 -9.61
CA LEU A 8 3.52 3.24 -8.78
C LEU A 8 3.93 3.22 -7.31
N ILE A 9 3.42 4.17 -6.52
CA ILE A 9 3.61 4.21 -5.07
C ILE A 9 2.26 3.95 -4.42
N ILE A 10 2.15 2.85 -3.68
CA ILE A 10 0.96 2.46 -2.91
C ILE A 10 1.22 2.81 -1.44
N THR A 11 0.36 3.64 -0.86
CA THR A 11 0.50 4.12 0.53
C THR A 11 -0.84 4.05 1.26
N SER A 12 -0.87 4.48 2.52
CA SER A 12 -2.08 4.61 3.32
C SER A 12 -1.98 5.82 4.24
N SER A 13 -2.94 6.73 4.13
CA SER A 13 -3.18 7.85 5.07
C SER A 13 -3.59 7.40 6.48
N GLY A 14 -3.84 6.11 6.67
CA GLY A 14 -4.14 5.52 7.99
C GLY A 14 -2.95 5.53 8.96
N GLY A 15 -1.73 5.89 8.52
CA GLY A 15 -0.59 6.05 9.42
C GLY A 15 0.42 7.04 8.88
N GLY A 16 0.84 7.99 9.71
CA GLY A 16 1.77 9.06 9.30
C GLY A 16 3.09 8.53 8.74
N GLY A 17 3.62 7.44 9.31
CA GLY A 17 4.86 6.80 8.84
C GLY A 17 4.77 6.31 7.39
N HIS A 18 3.67 5.66 7.00
CA HIS A 18 3.49 5.15 5.63
C HIS A 18 3.44 6.26 4.59
N LEU A 19 2.80 7.39 4.93
CA LEU A 19 2.71 8.56 4.06
C LEU A 19 4.05 9.28 3.93
N GLN A 20 4.77 9.44 5.05
CA GLN A 20 6.12 10.03 5.04
C GLN A 20 7.10 9.16 4.24
N ALA A 21 7.07 7.84 4.42
CA ALA A 21 7.88 6.92 3.62
C ALA A 21 7.56 7.03 2.12
N ALA A 22 6.28 7.08 1.76
CA ALA A 22 5.85 7.23 0.37
C ALA A 22 6.35 8.55 -0.24
N ASN A 23 6.27 9.66 0.51
CA ASN A 23 6.76 10.95 0.07
C ASN A 23 8.30 10.95 -0.05
N ALA A 24 9.03 10.31 0.87
CA ALA A 24 10.48 10.19 0.79
C ALA A 24 10.93 9.42 -0.46
N ILE A 25 10.26 8.30 -0.77
CA ILE A 25 10.51 7.53 -2.00
C ILE A 25 10.23 8.36 -3.24
N GLU A 26 9.11 9.11 -3.26
CA GLU A 26 8.78 10.00 -4.37
C GLU A 26 9.87 11.05 -4.60
N GLN A 27 10.36 11.70 -3.54
CA GLN A 27 11.45 12.67 -3.64
C GLN A 27 12.76 12.02 -4.10
N GLU A 28 13.08 10.82 -3.60
CA GLU A 28 14.26 10.08 -4.04
C GLU A 28 14.20 9.80 -5.55
N ILE A 29 13.07 9.29 -6.06
CA ILE A 29 12.88 9.00 -7.48
C ILE A 29 13.01 10.28 -8.33
N LEU A 30 12.37 11.37 -7.90
CA LEU A 30 12.44 12.66 -8.61
C LEU A 30 13.86 13.25 -8.63
N SER A 31 14.67 12.99 -7.60
CA SER A 31 16.04 13.47 -7.52
C SER A 31 17.01 12.74 -8.46
N ARG A 32 16.72 11.48 -8.79
CA ARG A 32 17.63 10.59 -9.54
C ARG A 32 17.26 10.41 -11.01
N GLU A 33 16.00 10.61 -11.38
CA GLU A 33 15.49 10.29 -12.72
C GLU A 33 14.72 11.45 -13.34
N GLN A 34 15.06 11.76 -14.60
CA GLN A 34 14.34 12.73 -15.43
C GLN A 34 13.34 11.98 -16.34
N ASP A 35 12.29 12.68 -16.78
CA ASP A 35 11.26 12.17 -17.70
C ASP A 35 10.55 10.89 -17.19
N ILE A 36 9.98 11.00 -16.00
CA ILE A 36 9.25 9.91 -15.33
C ILE A 36 7.80 10.29 -15.06
N LYS A 37 6.94 9.27 -14.95
CA LYS A 37 5.57 9.41 -14.45
C LYS A 37 5.47 8.74 -13.08
N ILE A 38 5.08 9.49 -12.06
CA ILE A 38 4.79 8.93 -10.73
C ILE A 38 3.28 8.88 -10.53
N ILE A 39 2.77 7.70 -10.20
CA ILE A 39 1.38 7.46 -9.83
C ILE A 39 1.38 7.09 -8.35
N LYS A 40 0.93 8.01 -7.50
CA LYS A 40 0.75 7.76 -6.07
C LYS A 40 -0.71 7.42 -5.78
N LYS A 41 -0.95 6.33 -5.05
CA LYS A 41 -2.28 5.87 -4.66
C LYS A 41 -2.36 5.56 -3.18
N ASP A 42 -3.33 6.17 -2.52
CA ASP A 42 -3.68 5.95 -1.14
C ASP A 42 -4.76 4.87 -1.04
N PHE A 43 -4.44 3.78 -0.36
CA PHE A 43 -5.36 2.66 -0.16
C PHE A 43 -6.72 3.09 0.43
N LEU A 44 -6.73 3.96 1.44
CA LEU A 44 -7.97 4.38 2.09
C LEU A 44 -8.74 5.37 1.23
N MET A 45 -8.05 6.36 0.67
CA MET A 45 -8.72 7.46 -0.03
C MET A 45 -9.09 7.10 -1.47
N ASP A 46 -8.18 6.46 -2.21
CA ASP A 46 -8.38 6.16 -3.64
C ASP A 46 -9.12 4.85 -3.90
N TRP A 47 -8.97 3.85 -3.04
CA TRP A 47 -9.51 2.50 -3.29
C TRP A 47 -10.71 2.15 -2.42
N VAL A 48 -10.62 2.39 -1.10
CA VAL A 48 -11.78 2.24 -0.20
C VAL A 48 -12.79 3.36 -0.43
N GLY A 49 -12.31 4.57 -0.72
CA GLY A 49 -13.12 5.71 -1.12
C GLY A 49 -13.24 6.77 -0.02
N PHE A 50 -13.44 8.02 -0.44
CA PHE A 50 -13.35 9.21 0.41
C PHE A 50 -14.15 9.16 1.71
N PRO A 51 -15.46 8.85 1.75
CA PRO A 51 -16.23 8.92 3.00
C PRO A 51 -15.73 7.92 4.06
N PHE A 52 -15.48 6.67 3.66
CA PHE A 52 -15.01 5.63 4.57
C PHE A 52 -13.53 5.77 4.91
N GLY A 53 -12.69 6.11 3.92
CA GLY A 53 -11.26 6.35 4.12
C GLY A 53 -10.98 7.53 5.03
N ASN A 54 -11.71 8.65 4.83
CA ASN A 54 -11.56 9.84 5.67
C ASN A 54 -12.05 9.60 7.11
N PHE A 55 -13.19 8.93 7.28
CA PHE A 55 -13.68 8.57 8.61
C PHE A 55 -12.68 7.66 9.35
N SER A 56 -12.21 6.60 8.68
CA SER A 56 -11.32 5.61 9.32
C SER A 56 -9.96 6.20 9.66
N SER A 57 -9.38 7.00 8.77
CA SER A 57 -8.12 7.70 9.02
C SER A 57 -8.26 8.75 10.12
N SER A 58 -9.37 9.50 10.13
CA SER A 58 -9.65 10.50 11.18
C SER A 58 -9.86 9.85 12.55
N ALA A 59 -10.64 8.76 12.63
CA ALA A 59 -10.87 8.03 13.86
C ALA A 59 -9.57 7.42 14.42
N TRP A 60 -8.74 6.86 13.55
CA TRP A 60 -7.43 6.33 13.94
C TRP A 60 -6.48 7.44 14.41
N LYS A 61 -6.38 8.55 13.67
CA LYS A 61 -5.56 9.71 14.04
C LYS A 61 -6.01 10.31 15.37
N PHE A 62 -7.31 10.42 15.60
CA PHE A 62 -7.88 10.85 16.87
C PHE A 62 -7.46 9.91 18.01
N ALA A 63 -7.61 8.59 17.82
CA ALA A 63 -7.18 7.61 18.83
C ALA A 63 -5.66 7.66 19.11
N GLN A 64 -4.84 8.02 18.13
CA GLN A 64 -3.40 8.22 18.31
C GLN A 64 -3.08 9.50 19.08
N ILE A 65 -3.64 10.65 18.69
CA ILE A 65 -3.40 11.96 19.31
C ILE A 65 -3.76 11.93 20.80
N TYR A 66 -4.93 11.37 21.13
CA TYR A 66 -5.43 11.32 22.51
C TYR A 66 -5.00 10.06 23.27
N GLN A 67 -4.11 9.24 22.68
CA GLN A 67 -3.58 8.02 23.30
C GLN A 67 -4.67 7.06 23.80
N PHE A 68 -5.77 6.94 23.08
CA PHE A 68 -6.85 6.00 23.43
C PHE A 68 -6.46 4.56 23.09
N ILE A 69 -5.65 3.96 23.96
CA ILE A 69 -5.08 2.60 23.80
C ILE A 69 -6.17 1.56 23.52
N TYR A 70 -7.33 1.67 24.16
CA TYR A 70 -8.45 0.74 23.95
C TYR A 70 -8.95 0.75 22.49
N PHE A 71 -9.15 1.94 21.92
CA PHE A 71 -9.56 2.09 20.52
C PHE A 71 -8.45 1.60 19.57
N GLN A 72 -7.19 1.90 19.85
CA GLN A 72 -6.08 1.41 19.04
C GLN A 72 -6.04 -0.14 19.02
N LYS A 73 -6.27 -0.78 20.17
CA LYS A 73 -6.38 -2.25 20.27
C LYS A 73 -7.55 -2.80 19.47
N ILE A 74 -8.71 -2.13 19.47
CA ILE A 74 -9.88 -2.52 18.66
C ILE A 74 -9.52 -2.45 17.17
N PHE A 75 -9.01 -1.31 16.70
CA PHE A 75 -8.66 -1.13 15.30
C PHE A 75 -7.58 -2.12 14.84
N ALA A 76 -6.57 -2.39 15.67
CA ALA A 76 -5.57 -3.42 15.38
C ALA A 76 -6.19 -4.83 15.25
N LYS A 77 -7.18 -5.18 16.08
CA LYS A 77 -7.94 -6.44 15.92
C LYS A 77 -8.80 -6.44 14.65
N LEU A 78 -9.41 -5.30 14.32
CA LEU A 78 -10.23 -5.13 13.13
C LEU A 78 -9.43 -5.21 11.82
N GLN A 79 -8.10 -5.04 11.88
CA GLN A 79 -7.21 -5.15 10.74
C GLN A 79 -7.42 -6.45 9.93
N ARG A 80 -7.62 -7.59 10.62
CA ARG A 80 -7.86 -8.88 9.94
C ARG A 80 -9.14 -8.84 9.08
N TYR A 81 -10.19 -8.21 9.59
CA TYR A 81 -11.45 -8.07 8.87
C TYR A 81 -11.31 -7.07 7.72
N ALA A 82 -10.61 -5.95 7.97
CA ALA A 82 -10.28 -4.98 6.93
C ALA A 82 -9.49 -5.62 5.79
N GLU A 83 -8.52 -6.50 6.07
CA GLU A 83 -7.82 -7.26 5.02
C GLU A 83 -8.78 -8.07 4.16
N ILE A 84 -9.71 -8.82 4.76
CA ILE A 84 -10.65 -9.67 4.00
C ILE A 84 -11.61 -8.82 3.17
N ILE A 85 -12.20 -7.81 3.79
CA ILE A 85 -13.22 -6.95 3.16
C ILE A 85 -12.63 -6.14 2.02
N PHE A 86 -11.45 -5.53 2.23
CA PHE A 86 -10.86 -4.63 1.24
C PHE A 86 -10.02 -5.35 0.17
N SER A 87 -9.55 -6.57 0.41
CA SER A 87 -8.78 -7.36 -0.56
C SER A 87 -9.40 -7.43 -1.97
N PRO A 88 -10.68 -7.79 -2.16
CA PRO A 88 -11.26 -7.87 -3.51
C PRO A 88 -11.29 -6.50 -4.22
N PHE A 89 -11.57 -5.42 -3.49
CA PHE A 89 -11.59 -4.07 -4.06
C PHE A 89 -10.19 -3.64 -4.51
N VAL A 90 -9.19 -3.83 -3.66
CA VAL A 90 -7.79 -3.55 -3.99
C VAL A 90 -7.32 -4.36 -5.17
N PHE A 91 -7.60 -5.66 -5.17
CA PHE A 91 -7.23 -6.55 -6.26
C PHE A 91 -7.75 -6.04 -7.61
N ILE A 92 -9.06 -5.74 -7.69
CA ILE A 92 -9.68 -5.29 -8.94
C ILE A 92 -9.14 -3.92 -9.36
N LYS A 93 -9.03 -2.96 -8.44
CA LYS A 93 -8.57 -1.60 -8.74
C LYS A 93 -7.11 -1.59 -9.18
N LEU A 94 -6.25 -2.33 -8.49
CA LEU A 94 -4.84 -2.46 -8.87
C LEU A 94 -4.69 -3.17 -10.22
N LEU A 95 -5.38 -4.29 -10.44
CA LEU A 95 -5.31 -5.01 -11.71
C LEU A 95 -5.76 -4.13 -12.89
N LYS A 96 -6.82 -3.35 -12.71
CA LYS A 96 -7.27 -2.34 -13.70
C LYS A 96 -6.20 -1.28 -13.94
N LEU A 97 -5.56 -0.77 -12.88
CA LEU A 97 -4.49 0.22 -12.98
C LEU A 97 -3.27 -0.34 -13.74
N LEU A 98 -2.83 -1.55 -13.41
CA LEU A 98 -1.72 -2.23 -14.09
C LEU A 98 -2.02 -2.48 -15.58
N CYS A 99 -3.28 -2.78 -15.92
CA CYS A 99 -3.69 -2.95 -17.31
C CYS A 99 -3.76 -1.62 -18.08
N LYS A 100 -4.12 -0.53 -17.41
CA LYS A 100 -4.27 0.81 -18.01
C LYS A 100 -2.93 1.52 -18.18
N GLU A 101 -2.04 1.37 -17.21
CA GLU A 101 -0.79 2.10 -17.11
C GLU A 101 0.40 1.15 -17.30
N GLU A 102 1.42 1.58 -18.03
CA GLU A 102 2.63 0.78 -18.20
C GLU A 102 3.60 0.94 -17.01
N ILE A 103 3.18 0.39 -15.87
CA ILE A 103 3.96 0.43 -14.63
C ILE A 103 5.27 -0.34 -14.81
N SER A 104 6.37 0.32 -14.45
CA SER A 104 7.74 -0.21 -14.48
C SER A 104 8.22 -0.66 -13.10
N PHE A 105 7.82 0.07 -12.05
CA PHE A 105 8.22 -0.21 -10.66
C PHE A 105 7.05 0.03 -9.71
N ILE A 106 6.93 -0.81 -8.67
CA ILE A 106 5.94 -0.67 -7.61
C ILE A 106 6.64 -0.56 -6.26
N TYR A 107 6.36 0.52 -5.55
CA TYR A 107 6.69 0.70 -4.14
C TYR A 107 5.42 0.60 -3.32
N ASP A 108 5.45 -0.15 -2.22
CA ASP A 108 4.32 -0.34 -1.33
C ASP A 108 4.74 -0.09 0.11
N THR A 109 4.22 0.99 0.70
CA THR A 109 4.55 1.40 2.07
C THR A 109 3.47 1.06 3.08
N GLN A 110 2.30 0.58 2.65
CA GLN A 110 1.21 0.22 3.55
C GLN A 110 1.35 -1.23 4.05
N CYS A 111 0.63 -1.63 5.10
CA CYS A 111 0.71 -3.00 5.63
C CYS A 111 -0.53 -3.87 5.34
N LEU A 112 -1.57 -3.34 4.69
CA LEU A 112 -2.82 -4.07 4.44
C LEU A 112 -2.85 -4.70 3.05
N THR A 113 -3.70 -5.72 2.88
CA THR A 113 -4.06 -6.30 1.58
C THR A 113 -2.89 -6.77 0.71
N THR A 114 -1.73 -7.07 1.32
CA THR A 114 -0.49 -7.41 0.58
C THR A 114 -0.70 -8.65 -0.30
N ARG A 115 -1.48 -9.64 0.15
CA ARG A 115 -1.83 -10.82 -0.65
C ARG A 115 -2.61 -10.45 -1.93
N ALA A 116 -3.57 -9.53 -1.82
CA ALA A 116 -4.35 -9.07 -2.96
C ALA A 116 -3.48 -8.33 -3.98
N ILE A 117 -2.56 -7.48 -3.49
CA ILE A 117 -1.59 -6.76 -4.33
C ILE A 117 -0.69 -7.74 -5.08
N VAL A 118 -0.08 -8.69 -4.37
CA VAL A 118 0.81 -9.70 -4.98
C VAL A 118 0.05 -10.55 -6.01
N LEU A 119 -1.18 -10.96 -5.70
CA LEU A 119 -1.99 -11.75 -6.64
C LEU A 119 -2.30 -10.96 -7.92
N ALA A 120 -2.65 -9.67 -7.81
CA ALA A 120 -2.90 -8.81 -8.97
C ALA A 120 -1.66 -8.67 -9.86
N ILE A 121 -0.49 -8.49 -9.24
CA ILE A 121 0.78 -8.41 -9.96
C ILE A 121 1.12 -9.74 -10.64
N LYS A 122 0.97 -10.87 -9.94
CA LYS A 122 1.18 -12.21 -10.53
C LYS A 122 0.32 -12.41 -11.78
N ILE A 123 -0.99 -12.15 -11.67
CA ILE A 123 -1.91 -12.29 -12.82
C ILE A 123 -1.53 -11.35 -13.96
N TYR A 124 -1.15 -10.11 -13.65
CA TYR A 124 -0.68 -9.16 -14.66
C TYR A 124 0.58 -9.64 -15.37
N ASN A 125 1.59 -10.11 -14.62
CA ASN A 125 2.84 -10.65 -15.14
C ASN A 125 2.59 -11.85 -16.04
N THR A 126 1.76 -12.81 -15.61
CA THR A 126 1.39 -13.97 -16.43
C THR A 126 0.66 -13.56 -17.71
N LYS A 127 -0.30 -12.63 -17.63
CA LYS A 127 -1.11 -12.23 -18.79
C LYS A 127 -0.35 -11.34 -19.78
N LYS A 128 0.63 -10.55 -19.32
CA LYS A 128 1.38 -9.59 -20.14
C LYS A 128 2.82 -10.01 -20.41
N ASN A 129 3.23 -11.19 -19.95
CA ASN A 129 4.60 -11.70 -20.02
C ASN A 129 5.63 -10.67 -19.52
N LYS A 130 5.38 -10.09 -18.35
CA LYS A 130 6.24 -9.10 -17.69
C LYS A 130 6.83 -9.64 -16.39
N ASP A 131 7.96 -9.07 -15.96
CA ASP A 131 8.57 -9.32 -14.64
C ASP A 131 8.45 -8.07 -13.75
N LEU A 132 7.21 -7.64 -13.47
CA LEU A 132 6.97 -6.51 -12.57
C LEU A 132 7.15 -6.97 -11.12
N LYS A 133 8.06 -6.31 -10.40
CA LYS A 133 8.36 -6.59 -8.99
C LYS A 133 7.78 -5.51 -8.09
N ILE A 134 7.49 -5.90 -6.85
CA ILE A 134 7.03 -5.00 -5.79
C ILE A 134 8.09 -4.88 -4.71
N GLN A 135 8.45 -3.65 -4.39
CA GLN A 135 9.30 -3.33 -3.26
C GLN A 135 8.43 -2.93 -2.07
N LYS A 136 8.36 -3.81 -1.08
CA LYS A 136 7.62 -3.59 0.16
C LYS A 136 8.52 -2.85 1.15
N ILE A 137 8.04 -1.72 1.65
CA ILE A 137 8.77 -0.87 2.60
C ILE A 137 7.95 -0.82 3.89
N ILE A 138 8.55 -1.29 4.97
CA ILE A 138 7.92 -1.36 6.28
C ILE A 138 8.62 -0.34 7.16
N THR A 139 7.84 0.56 7.74
CA THR A 139 8.36 1.65 8.57
C THR A 139 8.63 1.22 10.01
N ASP A 140 8.09 0.07 10.42
CA ASP A 140 8.21 -0.45 11.77
C ASP A 140 9.35 -1.45 11.91
N LEU A 141 10.00 -1.46 13.08
CA LEU A 141 11.00 -2.46 13.43
C LEU A 141 10.35 -3.84 13.62
N PRO A 142 11.04 -4.96 13.32
CA PRO A 142 10.50 -6.31 13.45
C PRO A 142 10.54 -6.82 14.90
N ILE A 143 9.73 -6.21 15.78
CA ILE A 143 9.60 -6.60 17.19
C ILE A 143 8.27 -7.30 17.46
N LYS A 144 8.15 -8.00 18.60
CA LYS A 144 6.96 -8.82 18.93
C LYS A 144 5.65 -8.02 18.85
N THR A 145 5.68 -6.75 19.23
CA THR A 145 4.52 -5.84 19.24
C THR A 145 4.07 -5.39 17.85
N SER A 146 4.99 -5.26 16.88
CA SER A 146 4.72 -4.86 15.49
C SER A 146 4.60 -6.03 14.52
N SER A 147 4.74 -7.27 15.02
CA SER A 147 4.69 -8.50 14.22
C SER A 147 3.43 -8.65 13.34
N HIS A 148 2.34 -7.98 13.69
CA HIS A 148 1.10 -7.96 12.92
C HIS A 148 1.27 -7.32 11.52
N PHE A 149 2.16 -6.34 11.37
CA PHE A 149 2.47 -5.72 10.07
C PHE A 149 3.25 -6.66 9.13
N PHE A 150 4.02 -7.58 9.69
CA PHE A 150 4.84 -8.54 8.94
C PHE A 150 4.09 -9.84 8.60
N ARG A 151 2.93 -10.08 9.24
CA ARG A 151 2.18 -11.33 9.10
C ARG A 151 1.75 -11.59 7.66
N SER A 152 1.39 -10.55 6.92
CA SER A 152 0.96 -10.67 5.52
C SER A 152 2.11 -11.08 4.60
N ILE A 153 3.35 -10.66 4.92
CA ILE A 153 4.57 -11.03 4.20
C ILE A 153 4.98 -12.46 4.53
N LYS A 154 4.91 -12.87 5.80
CA LYS A 154 5.23 -14.25 6.21
C LYS A 154 4.41 -15.28 5.41
N LYS A 155 3.13 -14.98 5.17
CA LYS A 155 2.22 -15.82 4.36
C LYS A 155 2.53 -15.86 2.86
N LEU A 156 3.52 -15.12 2.37
CA LEU A 156 3.96 -15.18 0.97
C LEU A 156 5.03 -16.26 0.74
N SER A 157 5.67 -16.73 1.82
CA SER A 157 6.72 -17.75 1.79
C SER A 157 6.19 -19.17 2.05
N ASP A 158 4.94 -19.28 2.50
CA ASP A 158 4.21 -20.54 2.71
C ASP A 158 3.34 -20.86 1.48
#